data_AF-A0A2M8DGU8-F1
#
_entry.id   AF-A0A2M8DGU8-F1
#
_cell.length_a   1.000
_cell.length_b   1.000
_cell.length_c   1.000
_cell.angle_alpha   90.00
_cell.angle_beta   90.00
_cell.angle_gamma   90.00
#
_symmetry.space_group_name_H-M   'P 1'
#
loop_
_entity.id
_entity.type
_entity.pdbx_description
1 polymer ?
#
loop_
_entity_poly.entity_id
_entity_poly.type
_entity_poly.pdbx_seq_one_letter_code
_entity_poly.pdbx_strand_id
1 'polypeptide(L)' 'MTRIDLVTTIQDAIEGLNRRQCEVVVNSIFDSIRDALASGEKVELRGFGSFKVRARRS' A
#
# COMPACT_ATOMS: atom_id res chain seq x y z
N MET A 1 10.86 8.47 4.74
CA MET A 1 10.59 7.12 4.24
C MET A 1 9.91 7.21 2.88
N THR A 2 10.60 6.78 1.84
CA THR A 2 10.15 6.73 0.45
C THR A 2 9.62 5.34 0.09
N ARG A 3 9.08 5.16 -1.12
CA ARG A 3 8.68 3.83 -1.63
C ARG A 3 9.89 2.88 -1.72
N ILE A 4 11.07 3.41 -2.07
CA ILE A 4 12.32 2.65 -2.13
C ILE A 4 12.70 2.18 -0.74
N ASP A 5 12.61 3.05 0.26
CA ASP A 5 12.91 2.69 1.65
C ASP A 5 12.01 1.54 2.12
N LEU A 6 10.71 1.57 1.78
CA LEU A 6 9.76 0.50 2.13
C LEU A 6 10.11 -0.84 1.49
N VAL A 7 10.51 -0.85 0.22
CA VAL A 7 10.97 -2.07 -0.48
C VAL A 7 12.18 -2.68 0.22
N THR A 8 13.16 -1.83 0.56
CA THR A 8 14.37 -2.26 1.29
C THR A 8 13.98 -2.82 2.66
N THR A 9 13.11 -2.14 3.42
CA THR A 9 12.66 -2.62 4.73
C THR A 9 11.97 -3.99 4.65
N ILE A 10 11.15 -4.25 3.63
CA ILE A 10 10.50 -5.56 3.46
C ILE A 10 11.52 -6.65 3.12
N GLN A 11 12.49 -6.32 2.26
CA GLN A 11 13.57 -7.23 1.90
C GLN A 11 14.43 -7.61 3.12
N ASP A 12 14.72 -6.66 4.00
CA ASP A 12 15.48 -6.90 5.23
C ASP A 12 14.67 -7.67 6.28
N ALA A 13 13.34 -7.50 6.29
CA ALA A 13 12.45 -8.13 7.26
C ALA A 13 12.03 -9.57 6.88
N ILE A 14 12.10 -9.95 5.61
CA ILE A 14 11.60 -11.24 5.11
C ILE A 14 12.69 -11.94 4.29
N GLU A 15 13.29 -12.96 4.89
CA GLU A 15 14.27 -13.81 4.21
C GLU A 15 13.64 -14.54 3.01
N GLY A 16 14.41 -14.67 1.92
CA GLY A 16 14.00 -15.39 0.72
C GLY A 16 13.21 -14.58 -0.32
N LEU A 17 12.83 -13.33 0.00
CA LEU A 17 12.28 -12.42 -1.02
C LEU A 17 13.40 -11.67 -1.73
N ASN A 18 13.40 -11.72 -3.05
CA ASN A 18 14.26 -10.84 -3.85
C ASN A 18 13.61 -9.46 -4.02
N ARG A 19 14.43 -8.47 -4.37
CA ARG A 19 13.99 -7.07 -4.54
C ARG A 19 12.77 -6.92 -5.44
N ARG A 20 12.73 -7.63 -6.57
CA ARG A 20 11.63 -7.55 -7.54
C ARG A 20 10.32 -8.05 -6.92
N GLN A 21 10.36 -9.10 -6.12
CA GLN A 21 9.20 -9.60 -5.39
C GLN A 21 8.72 -8.57 -4.36
N CYS A 22 9.63 -7.94 -3.61
CA CYS A 22 9.28 -6.87 -2.67
C CYS A 22 8.64 -5.67 -3.39
N GLU A 23 9.18 -5.25 -4.53
CA GLU A 23 8.60 -4.18 -5.36
C GLU A 23 7.19 -4.53 -5.83
N VAL A 24 6.96 -5.76 -6.30
CA VAL A 24 5.63 -6.24 -6.70
C VAL A 24 4.66 -6.16 -5.53
N VAL A 25 5.03 -6.65 -4.35
CA VAL A 25 4.16 -6.62 -3.15
C VAL A 25 3.79 -5.17 -2.79
N VAL A 26 4.78 -4.28 -2.70
CA VAL A 26 4.54 -2.86 -2.37
C VAL A 26 3.61 -2.24 -3.40
N ASN A 27 3.84 -2.48 -4.69
CA ASN A 27 3.01 -1.95 -5.75
C ASN A 27 1.59 -2.47 -5.67
N SER A 28 1.40 -3.78 -5.51
CA SER A 28 0.08 -4.39 -5.41
C SER A 28 -0.74 -3.83 -4.24
N ILE A 29 -0.12 -3.53 -3.10
CA ILE A 29 -0.83 -2.91 -1.96
C ILE A 29 -1.36 -1.53 -2.34
N PHE A 30 -0.50 -0.65 -2.87
CA PHE A 30 -0.92 0.70 -3.25
C PHE A 30 -1.92 0.71 -4.40
N ASP A 31 -1.77 -0.21 -5.36
CA ASP A 31 -2.70 -0.36 -6.48
C ASP A 31 -4.07 -0.81 -5.96
N SER A 32 -4.13 -1.79 -5.06
CA SER A 32 -5.38 -2.25 -4.45
C SER A 32 -6.09 -1.15 -3.66
N ILE A 33 -5.34 -0.34 -2.90
CA ILE A 33 -5.89 0.80 -2.16
C ILE A 33 -6.44 1.85 -3.14
N ARG A 34 -5.68 2.19 -4.18
CA ARG A 34 -6.09 3.16 -5.21
C ARG A 34 -7.39 2.70 -5.88
N ASP A 35 -7.44 1.45 -6.32
CA ASP A 35 -8.55 0.94 -7.12
C ASP A 35 -9.84 0.86 -6.27
N ALA A 36 -9.74 0.43 -5.01
CA ALA A 36 -10.87 0.46 -4.08
C ALA A 36 -11.35 1.89 -3.77
N LEU A 37 -10.44 2.84 -3.58
CA LEU A 37 -10.86 4.23 -3.36
C LEU A 37 -11.47 4.84 -4.63
N ALA A 38 -10.98 4.49 -5.81
CA ALA A 38 -11.55 4.94 -7.08
C ALA A 38 -12.97 4.42 -7.32
N SER A 39 -13.31 3.22 -6.84
CA SER A 39 -14.69 2.68 -6.86
C SER A 39 -15.58 3.27 -5.76
N GLY A 40 -15.05 4.13 -4.88
CA GLY A 40 -15.76 4.71 -3.74
C GLY A 40 -15.85 3.77 -2.53
N GLU A 41 -15.16 2.63 -2.57
CA GLU A 41 -15.08 1.70 -1.45
C GLU A 41 -14.20 2.24 -0.32
N LYS A 42 -14.46 1.76 0.89
CA LYS A 42 -13.63 2.05 2.07
C LYS A 42 -12.60 0.94 2.23
N VAL A 43 -11.34 1.32 2.44
CA VAL A 43 -10.28 0.38 2.82
C VAL A 43 -10.02 0.45 4.31
N GLU A 44 -10.00 -0.70 4.98
CA GLU A 44 -9.66 -0.82 6.40
C GLU A 44 -8.45 -1.73 6.59
N LEU A 45 -7.40 -1.20 7.20
CA LEU A 45 -6.20 -1.94 7.60
C LEU A 45 -6.13 -1.91 9.13
N ARG A 46 -6.61 -2.97 9.79
CA ARG A 46 -6.68 -3.05 11.26
C ARG A 46 -5.30 -2.85 11.89
N GLY A 47 -5.23 -2.02 12.92
CA GLY A 47 -3.98 -1.65 13.58
C GLY A 47 -3.14 -0.59 12.85
N PHE A 48 -3.48 -0.24 11.61
CA PHE A 48 -2.81 0.80 10.83
C PHE A 48 -3.70 2.02 10.60
N GLY A 49 -4.89 1.82 10.03
CA GLY A 49 -5.80 2.92 9.73
C GLY A 49 -6.90 2.56 8.74
N SER A 50 -7.65 3.57 8.29
CA SER A 50 -8.66 3.40 7.25
C SER A 50 -8.60 4.54 6.23
N PHE A 51 -8.94 4.21 4.99
CA PHE A 51 -8.97 5.15 3.87
C PHE A 51 -10.39 5.20 3.31
N LYS A 52 -10.86 6.41 3.00
CA LYS A 52 -12.15 6.65 2.35
C LYS A 52 -12.08 7.90 1.50
N VAL A 53 -12.81 7.92 0.40
CA VAL A 53 -13.01 9.14 -0.38
C VAL A 53 -13.89 10.10 0.41
N ARG A 54 -13.48 11.38 0.48
CA ARG A 54 -14.28 12.45 1.08
C ARG A 54 -14.61 13.47 0.01
N ALA A 55 -15.90 13.67 -0.24
CA ALA A 55 -16.35 14.75 -1.10
C ALA A 55 -15.94 16.09 -0.50
N ARG A 56 -15.27 16.93 -1.28
CA ARG A 56 -14.96 18.31 -0.92
C ARG A 56 -16.11 19.18 -1.40
N ARG A 57 -16.82 19.84 -0.48
CA ARG A 57 -17.73 20.94 -0.84
C ARG A 57 -16.87 22.16 -1.19
N SER A 58 -17.09 22.71 -2.38
CA SER A 58 -16.61 24.03 -2.81
C SER A 58 -17.43 25.13 -2.15
#